data_AF-A0A9W6KMQ4-F1
#
_entry.id   AF-A0A9W6KMQ4-F1
#
_cell.length_a   1.000
_cell.length_b   1.000
_cell.length_c   1.000
_cell.angle_alpha   90.00
_cell.angle_beta   90.00
_cell.angle_gamma   90.00
#
_symmetry.space_group_name_H-M   'P 1'
#
loop_
_entity.id
_entity.type
_entity.pdbx_description
1 polymer ?
#
loop_
_entity_poly.entity_id
_entity_poly.type
_entity_poly.pdbx_seq_one_letter_code
_entity_poly.pdbx_strand_id
1 'polypeptide(L)'
;MATRSLRLLTLGGVAVTLALAGCTDDGDAARGGTYTTAMLQAGVLQPADIGSTWKRPEQTPPPSSIMQLCPGAAARPPIPGSPAVVTGVLADEGDKGAQAFEQIGLLYKDAPAMEKAFTSLQDTMEACPPTASRSAGPAKESSEAGYTESITIDPLVSGGWKGFVTQRHKIYEPTYPGSADVAVAVVGQGNAIILTSYAVYWVGEHSTGPEFRTDWNRITGTVLSRVDAKRSK
;
A
#
# COMPACT_ATOMS: atom_id res chain seq x y z
N MET A 1 -17.72 -40.16 -46.17
CA MET A 1 -16.49 -39.37 -46.42
C MET A 1 -16.67 -38.04 -45.69
N ALA A 2 -16.19 -37.92 -44.46
CA ALA A 2 -14.81 -37.54 -44.10
C ALA A 2 -14.58 -36.03 -44.33
N THR A 3 -14.10 -35.18 -43.42
CA THR A 3 -13.84 -35.17 -41.96
C THR A 3 -13.49 -33.70 -41.63
N ARG A 4 -13.85 -33.18 -40.45
CA ARG A 4 -13.13 -32.19 -39.59
C ARG A 4 -12.64 -30.85 -40.21
N SER A 5 -12.72 -29.69 -39.54
CA SER A 5 -12.19 -29.41 -38.20
C SER A 5 -12.73 -28.06 -37.67
N LEU A 6 -13.19 -28.05 -36.42
CA LEU A 6 -13.24 -26.84 -35.59
C LEU A 6 -11.81 -26.45 -35.21
N ARG A 7 -11.46 -25.16 -35.30
CA ARG A 7 -10.31 -24.59 -34.58
C ARG A 7 -10.82 -23.76 -33.40
N LEU A 8 -10.72 -24.34 -32.21
CA LEU A 8 -10.65 -23.60 -30.95
C LEU A 8 -9.37 -22.75 -30.98
N LEU A 9 -9.50 -21.45 -30.71
CA LEU A 9 -8.38 -20.61 -30.29
C LEU A 9 -8.50 -20.42 -28.77
N THR A 10 -7.80 -21.30 -28.06
CA THR A 10 -7.40 -21.12 -26.66
C THR A 10 -6.40 -19.98 -26.58
N LEU A 11 -6.80 -18.83 -26.04
CA LEU A 11 -5.88 -17.81 -25.56
C LEU A 11 -5.49 -18.19 -24.12
N GLY A 12 -4.29 -18.74 -23.99
CA GLY A 12 -3.68 -19.08 -22.71
C GLY A 12 -3.34 -17.80 -21.94
N GLY A 13 -4.05 -17.59 -20.84
CA GLY A 13 -3.60 -16.68 -19.78
C GLY A 13 -2.41 -17.31 -19.07
N VAL A 14 -1.25 -16.68 -19.16
CA VAL A 14 -0.07 -17.01 -18.36
C VAL A 14 -0.35 -16.51 -16.94
N ALA A 15 -0.86 -17.38 -16.07
CA ALA A 15 -0.87 -17.14 -14.64
C ALA A 15 0.58 -17.30 -14.13
N VAL A 16 1.22 -16.19 -13.80
CA VAL A 16 2.54 -16.21 -13.15
C VAL A 16 2.33 -16.54 -11.68
N THR A 17 2.43 -17.82 -11.34
CA THR A 17 2.54 -18.29 -9.96
C THR A 17 4.01 -18.21 -9.53
N LEU A 18 4.34 -17.23 -8.67
CA LEU A 18 5.60 -17.23 -7.93
C LEU A 18 5.56 -18.34 -6.87
N ALA A 19 6.12 -19.50 -7.21
CA ALA A 19 6.32 -20.62 -6.29
C ALA A 19 7.68 -20.48 -5.60
N LEU A 20 7.68 -20.33 -4.27
CA LEU A 20 8.82 -20.61 -3.40
C LEU A 20 8.71 -22.04 -2.88
N ALA A 21 9.85 -22.73 -2.84
CA ALA A 21 9.98 -24.16 -2.58
C ALA A 21 9.63 -24.58 -1.13
N GLY A 22 8.88 -25.69 -1.01
CA GLY A 22 9.08 -26.77 -0.03
C GLY A 22 8.50 -26.63 1.39
N CYS A 23 7.34 -27.25 1.64
CA CYS A 23 7.15 -28.39 2.57
C CYS A 23 5.67 -28.81 2.65
N THR A 24 5.45 -30.12 2.76
CA THR A 24 4.17 -30.84 2.83
C THR A 24 3.46 -30.70 4.18
N ASP A 25 2.12 -30.71 4.12
CA ASP A 25 1.09 -31.00 5.14
C ASP A 25 1.32 -30.60 6.61
N ASP A 26 0.47 -29.70 7.13
CA ASP A 26 -0.57 -30.06 8.12
C ASP A 26 -1.28 -28.79 8.63
N GLY A 27 -2.57 -28.69 8.34
CA GLY A 27 -3.53 -27.82 9.04
C GLY A 27 -3.44 -26.33 8.74
N ASP A 28 -4.61 -25.71 8.52
CA ASP A 28 -4.82 -24.28 8.77
C ASP A 28 -4.47 -24.00 10.24
N ALA A 29 -3.19 -23.78 10.52
CA ALA A 29 -2.77 -23.23 11.79
C ALA A 29 -3.43 -21.85 11.88
N ALA A 30 -4.40 -21.74 12.79
CA ALA A 30 -5.01 -20.48 13.17
C ALA A 30 -3.95 -19.38 13.26
N ARG A 31 -4.29 -18.16 12.82
CA ARG A 31 -3.50 -16.92 12.88
C ARG A 31 -2.99 -16.69 14.32
N GLY A 32 -1.92 -17.39 14.72
CA GLY A 32 -1.71 -17.79 16.12
C GLY A 32 -0.77 -16.92 16.94
N GLY A 33 -0.48 -15.69 16.52
CA GLY A 33 0.37 -14.77 17.27
C GLY A 33 -0.40 -13.52 17.70
N THR A 34 -0.43 -13.23 19.00
CA THR A 34 -0.90 -11.94 19.51
C THR A 34 0.22 -10.92 19.40
N TYR A 35 -0.02 -9.85 18.64
CA TYR A 35 0.87 -8.69 18.55
C TYR A 35 0.60 -7.72 19.71
N THR A 36 1.59 -6.88 20.00
CA THR A 36 1.50 -5.80 20.99
C THR A 36 1.81 -4.46 20.34
N THR A 37 1.41 -3.36 20.98
CA THR A 37 1.74 -2.00 20.51
C THR A 37 3.26 -1.80 20.41
N ALA A 38 4.03 -2.40 21.32
CA ALA A 38 5.50 -2.35 21.29
C ALA A 38 6.09 -3.06 20.06
N MET A 39 5.50 -4.17 19.64
CA MET A 39 5.91 -4.87 18.41
C MET A 39 5.63 -4.00 17.17
N LEU A 40 4.44 -3.40 17.09
CA LEU A 40 4.10 -2.49 15.97
C LEU A 40 5.00 -1.24 15.97
N GLN A 41 5.29 -0.67 17.15
CA GLN A 41 6.19 0.48 17.31
C GLN A 41 7.61 0.17 16.83
N ALA A 42 8.09 -1.07 17.00
CA ALA A 42 9.39 -1.48 16.48
C ALA A 42 9.44 -1.55 14.95
N GLY A 43 8.28 -1.73 14.30
CA GLY A 43 8.14 -1.64 12.86
C GLY A 43 8.22 -0.24 12.30
N VAL A 44 8.08 0.81 13.13
CA VAL A 44 8.11 2.20 12.67
C VAL A 44 9.50 2.57 12.16
N LEU A 45 9.57 2.90 10.87
CA LEU A 45 10.81 3.30 10.23
C LEU A 45 11.35 4.63 10.79
N GLN A 46 12.68 4.71 10.81
CA GLN A 46 13.46 5.92 11.01
C GLN A 46 13.98 6.41 9.65
N PRO A 47 14.32 7.71 9.53
CA PRO A 47 14.85 8.24 8.28
C PRO A 47 15.97 7.42 7.63
N ALA A 48 16.94 6.99 8.45
CA ALA A 48 18.09 6.20 8.02
C ALA A 48 17.74 4.82 7.40
N ASP A 49 16.51 4.34 7.60
CA ASP A 49 16.04 3.08 7.03
C ASP A 49 15.60 3.23 5.57
N ILE A 50 15.23 4.45 5.17
CA ILE A 50 14.80 4.75 3.80
C ILE A 50 15.94 5.41 3.03
N GLY A 51 16.56 6.46 3.60
CA GLY A 51 17.67 7.17 2.99
C GLY A 51 18.09 8.41 3.80
N SER A 52 19.30 8.92 3.57
CA SER A 52 19.87 10.04 4.36
C SER A 52 19.17 11.38 4.16
N THR A 53 18.40 11.53 3.08
CA THR A 53 17.64 12.76 2.74
C THR A 53 16.28 12.82 3.45
N TRP A 54 15.76 11.68 3.90
CA TRP A 54 14.48 11.57 4.57
C TRP A 54 14.53 12.25 5.94
N LYS A 55 13.39 12.81 6.35
CA LYS A 55 13.20 13.48 7.64
C LYS A 55 11.82 13.17 8.20
N ARG A 56 11.66 13.31 9.52
CA ARG A 56 10.34 13.31 10.15
C ARG A 56 9.78 14.73 10.11
N PRO A 57 8.55 14.94 9.63
CA PRO A 57 7.89 16.25 9.71
C PRO A 57 7.80 16.73 11.17
N GLU A 58 7.93 18.05 11.39
CA GLU A 58 7.90 18.64 12.73
C GLU A 58 6.58 18.41 13.46
N GLN A 59 5.48 18.31 12.71
CA GLN A 59 4.16 18.01 13.23
C GLN A 59 3.51 16.90 12.42
N THR A 60 2.98 15.91 13.12
CA THR A 60 2.19 14.84 12.52
C THR A 60 1.02 14.57 13.48
N PRO A 61 -0.17 15.12 13.22
CA PRO A 61 -1.32 14.83 14.05
C PRO A 61 -1.66 13.33 13.98
N PRO A 62 -2.21 12.74 15.06
CA PRO A 62 -2.68 11.35 15.02
C PRO A 62 -3.71 11.17 13.89
N PRO A 63 -3.62 10.08 13.10
CA PRO A 63 -4.54 9.87 12.01
C PRO A 63 -5.94 9.53 12.53
N SER A 64 -6.96 10.20 11.99
CA SER A 64 -8.38 9.84 12.18
C SER A 64 -8.94 8.96 11.05
N SER A 65 -8.16 8.78 9.99
CA SER A 65 -8.47 8.01 8.79
C SER A 65 -7.22 7.28 8.31
N ILE A 66 -7.41 6.21 7.54
CA ILE A 66 -6.30 5.53 6.89
C ILE A 66 -5.87 6.25 5.61
N MET A 67 -4.82 5.76 4.96
CA MET A 67 -4.36 6.28 3.68
C MET A 67 -5.41 6.05 2.58
N GLN A 68 -5.37 6.90 1.56
CA GLN A 68 -6.30 6.82 0.44
C GLN A 68 -6.05 5.55 -0.38
N LEU A 69 -7.06 4.69 -0.48
CA LEU A 69 -6.99 3.43 -1.23
C LEU A 69 -7.34 3.61 -2.71
N CYS A 70 -8.38 4.40 -3.01
CA CYS A 70 -8.92 4.57 -4.36
C CYS A 70 -8.28 5.75 -5.11
N PRO A 71 -8.32 5.76 -6.47
CA PRO A 71 -7.90 6.91 -7.25
C PRO A 71 -8.88 8.09 -7.12
N GLY A 72 -8.47 9.27 -7.56
CA GLY A 72 -9.29 10.48 -7.60
C GLY A 72 -9.28 11.28 -6.29
N ALA A 73 -10.31 12.07 -6.06
CA ALA A 73 -10.51 12.84 -4.82
C ALA A 73 -11.32 12.04 -3.77
N ALA A 74 -11.15 10.71 -3.76
CA ALA A 74 -11.85 9.85 -2.81
C ALA A 74 -11.47 10.23 -1.38
N ALA A 75 -12.48 10.33 -0.51
CA ALA A 75 -12.24 10.57 0.91
C ALA A 75 -11.41 9.42 1.50
N ARG A 76 -10.48 9.75 2.40
CA ARG A 76 -9.74 8.76 3.17
C ARG A 76 -10.72 7.94 4.02
N PRO A 77 -10.70 6.59 3.94
CA PRO A 77 -11.59 5.76 4.75
C PRO A 77 -11.31 5.97 6.25
N PRO A 78 -12.34 5.97 7.12
CA PRO A 78 -12.13 6.00 8.56
C PRO A 78 -11.38 4.76 9.04
N ILE A 79 -10.66 4.87 10.15
CA ILE A 79 -10.03 3.69 10.78
C ILE A 79 -11.15 2.73 11.23
N PRO A 80 -11.20 1.47 10.74
CA PRO A 80 -12.29 0.57 11.09
C PRO A 80 -12.17 0.08 12.53
N GLY A 81 -13.28 0.17 13.29
CA GLY A 81 -13.37 -0.33 14.66
C GLY A 81 -12.76 0.63 15.69
N SER A 82 -12.03 0.09 16.67
CA SER A 82 -11.39 0.87 17.74
C SER A 82 -10.03 0.27 18.13
N PRO A 83 -9.07 0.22 17.19
CA PRO A 83 -7.74 -0.31 17.48
C PRO A 83 -6.90 0.69 18.30
N ALA A 84 -5.86 0.19 18.97
CA ALA A 84 -4.74 1.04 19.34
C ALA A 84 -3.93 1.39 18.08
N VAL A 85 -3.51 2.64 17.95
CA VAL A 85 -2.89 3.16 16.73
C VAL A 85 -1.42 3.50 16.99
N VAL A 86 -0.55 3.02 16.11
CA VAL A 86 0.86 3.40 16.01
C VAL A 86 1.05 4.07 14.66
N THR A 87 1.75 5.19 14.60
CA THR A 87 2.00 5.90 13.34
C THR A 87 3.47 6.29 13.19
N GLY A 88 3.91 6.36 11.94
CA GLY A 88 5.19 6.93 11.55
C GLY A 88 5.06 7.63 10.22
N VAL A 89 5.56 8.86 10.13
CA VAL A 89 5.59 9.64 8.90
C VAL A 89 7.01 10.10 8.63
N LEU A 90 7.42 9.96 7.37
CA LEU A 90 8.70 10.43 6.87
C LEU A 90 8.47 11.13 5.52
N ALA A 91 9.27 12.13 5.22
CA ALA A 91 9.22 12.83 3.94
C ALA A 91 10.64 13.17 3.46
N ASP A 92 10.80 13.25 2.15
CA ASP A 92 11.97 13.80 1.47
C ASP A 92 11.48 14.87 0.49
N GLU A 93 11.77 16.13 0.82
CA GLU A 93 11.41 17.29 0.01
C GLU A 93 12.63 17.68 -0.83
N GLY A 94 12.71 17.17 -2.05
CA GLY A 94 13.76 17.50 -3.01
C GLY A 94 13.33 18.57 -4.02
N ASP A 95 14.31 19.25 -4.63
CA ASP A 95 14.04 20.34 -5.59
C ASP A 95 13.37 19.87 -6.90
N LYS A 96 13.44 18.56 -7.22
CA LYS A 96 12.90 17.96 -8.45
C LYS A 96 11.68 17.08 -8.22
N GLY A 97 11.23 16.96 -6.98
CA GLY A 97 10.18 16.03 -6.60
C GLY A 97 10.15 15.81 -5.09
N ALA A 98 9.03 15.27 -4.62
CA ALA A 98 8.83 14.99 -3.21
C ALA A 98 8.50 13.51 -3.02
N GLN A 99 8.98 12.95 -1.91
CA GLN A 99 8.65 11.60 -1.50
C GLN A 99 8.02 11.64 -0.12
N ALA A 100 7.03 10.79 0.11
CA ALA A 100 6.36 10.69 1.38
C ALA A 100 6.14 9.22 1.74
N PHE A 101 6.33 8.92 3.02
CA PHE A 101 6.07 7.63 3.61
C PHE A 101 5.17 7.83 4.83
N GLU A 102 4.08 7.06 4.88
CA GLU A 102 3.18 7.01 6.02
C GLU A 102 3.00 5.54 6.41
N GLN A 103 3.09 5.27 7.71
CA GLN A 103 2.82 3.98 8.30
C GLN A 103 1.74 4.11 9.36
N ILE A 104 0.78 3.20 9.34
CA ILE A 104 -0.23 3.04 10.37
C ILE A 104 -0.24 1.58 10.81
N GLY A 105 0.08 1.32 12.07
CA GLY A 105 -0.14 0.05 12.74
C GLY A 105 -1.44 0.11 13.55
N LEU A 106 -2.35 -0.82 13.31
CA LEU A 106 -3.62 -0.95 14.01
C LEU A 106 -3.60 -2.25 14.82
N LEU A 107 -3.73 -2.13 16.13
CA LEU A 107 -3.80 -3.28 17.03
C LEU A 107 -5.22 -3.46 17.56
N TYR A 108 -5.82 -4.60 17.25
CA TYR A 108 -7.16 -4.96 17.69
C TYR A 108 -7.12 -5.82 18.95
N LYS A 109 -8.25 -5.90 19.65
CA LYS A 109 -8.40 -6.71 20.87
C LYS A 109 -8.12 -8.20 20.63
N ASP A 110 -8.49 -8.71 19.45
CA ASP A 110 -8.39 -10.11 19.07
C ASP A 110 -8.39 -10.25 17.53
N ALA A 111 -8.13 -11.47 17.05
CA ALA A 111 -8.12 -11.78 15.62
C ALA A 111 -9.49 -11.58 14.94
N PRO A 112 -10.65 -11.96 15.54
CA PRO A 112 -11.95 -11.68 14.91
C PRO A 112 -12.24 -10.18 14.70
N ALA A 113 -11.86 -9.32 15.65
CA ALA A 113 -12.01 -7.87 15.49
C ALA A 113 -11.10 -7.33 14.39
N MET A 114 -9.87 -7.84 14.31
CA MET A 114 -8.93 -7.54 13.22
C MET A 114 -9.50 -7.98 11.86
N GLU A 115 -9.98 -9.21 11.75
CA GLU A 115 -10.53 -9.77 10.50
C GLU A 115 -11.71 -8.95 9.99
N LYS A 116 -12.64 -8.57 10.87
CA LYS A 116 -13.77 -7.70 10.49
C LYS A 116 -13.28 -6.35 9.94
N ALA A 117 -12.29 -5.74 10.59
CA ALA A 117 -11.70 -4.49 10.13
C ALA A 117 -10.99 -4.67 8.79
N PHE A 118 -10.23 -5.75 8.63
CA PHE A 118 -9.50 -6.07 7.42
C PHE A 118 -10.44 -6.30 6.22
N THR A 119 -11.52 -7.07 6.39
CA THR A 119 -12.55 -7.24 5.37
C THR A 119 -13.16 -5.91 4.94
N SER A 120 -13.46 -5.00 5.88
CA SER A 120 -13.97 -3.67 5.53
C SER A 120 -13.00 -2.85 4.67
N LEU A 121 -11.68 -3.03 4.85
CA LEU A 121 -10.67 -2.39 4.01
C LEU A 121 -10.59 -3.04 2.62
N GLN A 122 -10.74 -4.37 2.55
CA GLN A 122 -10.82 -5.10 1.29
C GLN A 122 -12.05 -4.66 0.49
N ASP A 123 -13.23 -4.63 1.10
CA ASP A 123 -14.48 -4.19 0.45
C ASP A 123 -14.34 -2.76 -0.10
N THR A 124 -13.70 -1.88 0.67
CA THR A 124 -13.44 -0.49 0.24
C THR A 124 -12.52 -0.45 -0.99
N MET A 125 -11.48 -1.28 -1.01
CA MET A 125 -10.54 -1.39 -2.12
C MET A 125 -11.19 -2.01 -3.36
N GLU A 126 -12.00 -3.06 -3.21
CA GLU A 126 -12.69 -3.74 -4.31
C GLU A 126 -13.75 -2.84 -4.97
N ALA A 127 -14.28 -1.87 -4.22
CA ALA A 127 -15.20 -0.85 -4.74
C ALA A 127 -14.50 0.29 -5.49
N CYS A 128 -13.17 0.34 -5.53
CA CYS A 128 -12.45 1.42 -6.22
C CYS A 128 -12.65 1.35 -7.74
N PRO A 129 -12.95 2.48 -8.42
CA PRO A 129 -12.94 2.50 -9.87
C PRO A 129 -11.52 2.31 -10.40
N PRO A 130 -11.31 1.63 -11.55
CA PRO A 130 -9.97 1.36 -12.09
C PRO A 130 -9.25 2.64 -12.54
N THR A 131 -10.01 3.71 -12.82
CA THR A 131 -9.50 5.03 -13.21
C THR A 131 -10.41 6.12 -12.66
N ALA A 132 -9.84 7.26 -12.29
CA ALA A 132 -10.57 8.47 -11.98
C ALA A 132 -9.87 9.69 -12.61
N SER A 133 -10.64 10.66 -13.06
CA SER A 133 -10.11 11.94 -13.55
C SER A 133 -10.65 13.06 -12.70
N ARG A 134 -9.82 14.09 -12.53
CA ARG A 134 -10.18 15.30 -11.81
C ARG A 134 -9.80 16.49 -12.68
N SER A 135 -10.77 17.37 -12.91
CA SER A 135 -10.50 18.66 -13.54
C SER A 135 -9.77 19.59 -12.56
N ALA A 136 -8.93 20.46 -13.10
CA ALA A 136 -8.29 21.51 -12.31
C ALA A 136 -9.33 22.27 -11.48
N GLY A 137 -9.04 22.48 -10.19
CA GLY A 137 -9.88 23.34 -9.36
C GLY A 137 -9.87 24.78 -9.88
N PRO A 138 -10.85 25.63 -9.53
CA PRO A 138 -10.78 27.05 -9.87
C PRO A 138 -9.46 27.64 -9.36
N ALA A 139 -8.77 28.38 -10.23
CA ALA A 139 -7.43 28.93 -10.01
C ALA A 139 -7.36 29.73 -8.70
N LYS A 140 -6.95 29.04 -7.64
CA LYS A 140 -6.43 29.62 -6.40
C LYS A 140 -4.99 29.15 -6.32
N GLU A 141 -4.15 29.90 -5.63
CA GLU A 141 -2.69 29.65 -5.53
C GLU A 141 -2.32 28.23 -5.02
N SER A 142 -3.28 27.42 -4.57
CA SER A 142 -3.11 26.03 -4.12
C SER A 142 -3.99 25.00 -4.85
N SER A 143 -4.64 25.34 -5.97
CA SER A 143 -5.47 24.36 -6.71
C SER A 143 -4.59 23.35 -7.42
N GLU A 144 -4.69 22.08 -7.03
CA GLU A 144 -4.05 20.96 -7.73
C GLU A 144 -4.48 20.98 -9.22
N ALA A 145 -3.49 20.81 -10.10
CA ALA A 145 -3.71 20.70 -11.54
C ALA A 145 -4.64 19.52 -11.86
N GLY A 146 -5.33 19.60 -13.00
CA GLY A 146 -6.13 18.47 -13.47
C GLY A 146 -5.25 17.24 -13.72
N TYR A 147 -5.82 16.05 -13.49
CA TYR A 147 -5.10 14.80 -13.64
C TYR A 147 -6.04 13.62 -13.97
N THR A 148 -5.43 12.58 -14.51
CA THR A 148 -6.01 11.23 -14.59
C THR A 148 -5.18 10.29 -13.71
N GLU A 149 -5.86 9.47 -12.92
CA GLU A 149 -5.23 8.51 -12.01
C GLU A 149 -5.80 7.11 -12.26
N SER A 150 -4.92 6.15 -12.50
CA SER A 150 -5.23 4.72 -12.60
C SER A 150 -4.83 3.98 -11.33
N ILE A 151 -5.50 2.87 -11.03
CA ILE A 151 -5.17 1.99 -9.92
C ILE A 151 -4.94 0.55 -10.41
N THR A 152 -3.95 -0.11 -9.82
CA THR A 152 -3.78 -1.56 -9.88
C THR A 152 -3.80 -2.11 -8.46
N ILE A 153 -4.29 -3.34 -8.32
CA ILE A 153 -4.42 -4.02 -7.03
C ILE A 153 -3.75 -5.38 -7.17
N ASP A 154 -2.75 -5.64 -6.34
CA ASP A 154 -2.05 -6.91 -6.29
C ASP A 154 -2.22 -7.56 -4.91
N PRO A 155 -2.44 -8.89 -4.82
CA PRO A 155 -2.30 -9.62 -3.57
C PRO A 155 -0.88 -9.49 -3.01
N LEU A 156 -0.76 -9.41 -1.68
CA LEU A 156 0.51 -9.30 -0.99
C LEU A 156 0.63 -10.36 0.11
N VAL A 157 1.70 -11.15 0.05
CA VAL A 157 2.05 -12.15 1.07
C VAL A 157 3.53 -12.01 1.41
N SER A 158 3.85 -11.83 2.70
CA SER A 158 5.23 -11.67 3.16
C SER A 158 5.37 -12.07 4.63
N GLY A 159 6.27 -13.01 4.97
CA GLY A 159 6.54 -13.36 6.38
C GLY A 159 5.36 -13.89 7.20
N GLY A 160 4.28 -14.37 6.55
CA GLY A 160 3.04 -14.78 7.21
C GLY A 160 1.97 -13.67 7.29
N TRP A 161 2.33 -12.44 6.93
CA TRP A 161 1.39 -11.36 6.66
C TRP A 161 0.69 -11.59 5.34
N LYS A 162 -0.62 -11.34 5.30
CA LYS A 162 -1.44 -11.48 4.09
C LYS A 162 -2.26 -10.21 3.88
N GLY A 163 -2.40 -9.81 2.62
CA GLY A 163 -3.30 -8.75 2.24
C GLY A 163 -3.13 -8.32 0.80
N PHE A 164 -3.07 -7.01 0.56
CA PHE A 164 -3.03 -6.44 -0.78
C PHE A 164 -2.18 -5.16 -0.81
N VAL A 165 -1.80 -4.76 -2.01
CA VAL A 165 -1.24 -3.44 -2.30
C VAL A 165 -2.06 -2.77 -3.38
N THR A 166 -2.43 -1.50 -3.18
CA THR A 166 -2.92 -0.65 -4.26
C THR A 166 -1.77 0.17 -4.79
N GLN A 167 -1.57 0.17 -6.10
CA GLN A 167 -0.60 1.04 -6.77
C GLN A 167 -1.36 1.98 -7.68
N ARG A 168 -1.28 3.28 -7.37
CA ARG A 168 -1.95 4.35 -8.08
C ARG A 168 -0.94 5.15 -8.87
N HIS A 169 -1.25 5.40 -10.13
CA HIS A 169 -0.42 6.18 -11.03
C HIS A 169 -1.22 7.38 -11.52
N LYS A 170 -0.73 8.58 -11.23
CA LYS A 170 -1.35 9.86 -11.57
C LYS A 170 -0.52 10.56 -12.65
N ILE A 171 -1.20 10.99 -13.70
CA ILE A 171 -0.64 11.80 -14.79
C ILE A 171 -1.37 13.14 -14.79
N TYR A 172 -0.60 14.23 -14.65
CA TYR A 172 -1.12 15.58 -14.68
C TYR A 172 -1.33 16.09 -16.12
N GLU A 173 -2.21 17.07 -16.27
CA GLU A 173 -2.48 17.71 -17.56
C GLU A 173 -1.22 18.34 -18.18
N PRO A 174 -1.09 18.41 -19.53
CA PRO A 174 0.12 18.89 -20.20
C PRO A 174 0.58 20.29 -19.80
N THR A 175 -0.32 21.15 -19.34
CA THR A 175 -0.02 22.51 -18.86
C THR A 175 0.84 22.50 -17.59
N TYR A 176 0.77 21.43 -16.80
CA TYR A 176 1.52 21.23 -15.56
C TYR A 176 2.16 19.83 -15.58
N PRO A 177 3.19 19.61 -16.43
CA PRO A 177 3.72 18.28 -16.67
C PRO A 177 4.31 17.70 -15.38
N GLY A 178 3.82 16.52 -15.01
CA GLY A 178 4.30 15.76 -13.86
C GLY A 178 3.54 14.46 -13.69
N SER A 179 4.01 13.64 -12.76
CA SER A 179 3.35 12.39 -12.37
C SER A 179 3.50 12.12 -10.89
N ALA A 180 2.62 11.29 -10.35
CA ALA A 180 2.77 10.74 -9.01
C ALA A 180 2.50 9.24 -9.01
N ASP A 181 3.30 8.50 -8.27
CA ASP A 181 3.09 7.09 -7.99
C ASP A 181 2.87 6.90 -6.50
N VAL A 182 1.83 6.15 -6.13
CA VAL A 182 1.49 5.87 -4.73
C VAL A 182 1.20 4.40 -4.55
N ALA A 183 1.92 3.76 -3.63
CA ALA A 183 1.71 2.36 -3.25
C ALA A 183 1.19 2.33 -1.81
N VAL A 184 0.01 1.75 -1.60
CA VAL A 184 -0.56 1.52 -0.27
C VAL A 184 -0.68 0.02 -0.03
N ALA A 185 0.21 -0.53 0.79
CA ALA A 185 0.13 -1.91 1.24
C ALA A 185 -0.72 -1.99 2.51
N VAL A 186 -1.64 -2.95 2.55
CA VAL A 186 -2.50 -3.26 3.69
C VAL A 186 -2.36 -4.75 3.98
N VAL A 187 -1.80 -5.10 5.13
CA VAL A 187 -1.55 -6.49 5.51
C VAL A 187 -2.00 -6.78 6.93
N GLY A 188 -2.57 -7.95 7.13
CA GLY A 188 -3.05 -8.42 8.43
C GLY A 188 -2.36 -9.71 8.88
N GLN A 189 -2.12 -9.82 10.18
CA GLN A 189 -1.68 -11.05 10.85
C GLN A 189 -2.09 -11.03 12.32
N GLY A 190 -2.61 -12.14 12.83
CA GLY A 190 -3.05 -12.24 14.23
C GLY A 190 -4.13 -11.21 14.56
N ASN A 191 -3.86 -10.33 15.52
CA ASN A 191 -4.73 -9.20 15.90
C ASN A 191 -4.22 -7.83 15.37
N ALA A 192 -3.30 -7.80 14.41
CA ALA A 192 -2.72 -6.57 13.88
C ALA A 192 -3.01 -6.37 12.38
N ILE A 193 -3.19 -5.11 11.98
CA ILE A 193 -3.11 -4.64 10.59
C ILE A 193 -1.98 -3.63 10.50
N ILE A 194 -1.15 -3.75 9.48
CA ILE A 194 -0.14 -2.74 9.12
C ILE A 194 -0.51 -2.18 7.75
N LEU A 195 -0.57 -0.86 7.70
CA LEU A 195 -0.70 -0.10 6.47
C LEU A 195 0.60 0.66 6.26
N THR A 196 1.12 0.63 5.03
CA THR A 196 2.24 1.49 4.61
C THR A 196 1.90 2.15 3.29
N SER A 197 2.09 3.46 3.20
CA SER A 197 1.95 4.25 2.00
C SER A 197 3.32 4.79 1.62
N TYR A 198 3.71 4.60 0.36
CA TYR A 198 4.88 5.23 -0.24
C TYR A 198 4.44 6.01 -1.47
N ALA A 199 4.73 7.30 -1.49
CA ALA A 199 4.36 8.19 -2.57
C ALA A 199 5.60 8.90 -3.12
N VAL A 200 5.69 8.99 -4.43
CA VAL A 200 6.73 9.75 -5.14
C VAL A 200 6.05 10.68 -6.13
N TYR A 201 6.37 11.96 -6.07
CA TYR A 201 5.91 12.99 -6.98
C TYR A 201 7.07 13.55 -7.79
N TRP A 202 6.86 13.72 -9.08
CA TRP A 202 7.85 14.18 -10.05
C TRP A 202 7.34 15.43 -10.76
N VAL A 203 8.21 16.45 -10.87
CA VAL A 203 7.98 17.63 -11.70
C VAL A 203 8.72 17.46 -13.03
N GLY A 204 8.03 17.66 -14.16
CA GLY A 204 8.63 17.55 -15.49
C GLY A 204 8.77 16.12 -16.00
N GLU A 205 9.98 15.71 -16.42
CA GLU A 205 10.22 14.39 -17.02
C GLU A 205 10.25 13.25 -15.97
N HIS A 206 9.57 12.17 -16.31
CA HIS A 206 9.42 10.97 -15.47
C HIS A 206 10.77 10.30 -15.18
N SER A 207 10.93 9.71 -14.00
CA SER A 207 11.45 8.33 -13.98
C SER A 207 10.25 7.40 -13.89
N THR A 208 9.97 6.71 -15.00
CA THR A 208 9.22 5.46 -14.95
C THR A 208 10.21 4.40 -14.46
N GLY A 209 10.47 4.39 -13.16
CA GLY A 209 11.51 3.56 -12.57
C GLY A 209 11.01 2.18 -12.13
N PRO A 210 11.66 1.06 -12.51
CA PRO A 210 11.63 -0.18 -11.71
C PRO A 210 12.03 0.06 -10.24
N GLU A 211 12.62 1.21 -9.94
CA GLU A 211 12.93 1.73 -8.61
C GLU A 211 11.68 1.91 -7.74
N PHE A 212 10.56 2.46 -8.23
CA PHE A 212 9.36 2.68 -7.39
C PHE A 212 8.82 1.36 -6.81
N ARG A 213 8.66 0.34 -7.67
CA ARG A 213 8.20 -0.99 -7.23
C ARG A 213 9.19 -1.64 -6.28
N THR A 214 10.48 -1.51 -6.57
CA THR A 214 11.56 -2.05 -5.73
C THR A 214 11.56 -1.38 -4.36
N ASP A 215 11.39 -0.06 -4.31
CA ASP A 215 11.42 0.75 -3.10
C ASP A 215 10.25 0.45 -2.19
N TRP A 216 9.01 0.51 -2.68
CA TRP A 216 7.86 0.26 -1.81
C TRP A 216 7.90 -1.18 -1.25
N ASN A 217 8.30 -2.16 -2.07
CA ASN A 217 8.46 -3.55 -1.60
C ASN A 217 9.53 -3.67 -0.51
N ARG A 218 10.69 -3.03 -0.70
CA ARG A 218 11.77 -3.01 0.30
C ARG A 218 11.31 -2.34 1.60
N ILE A 219 10.65 -1.19 1.51
CA ILE A 219 10.15 -0.41 2.64
C ILE A 219 9.12 -1.22 3.43
N THR A 220 8.08 -1.74 2.77
CA THR A 220 7.06 -2.59 3.41
C THR A 220 7.70 -3.84 4.01
N GLY A 221 8.58 -4.53 3.29
CA GLY A 221 9.29 -5.71 3.80
C GLY A 221 10.12 -5.42 5.05
N THR A 222 10.77 -4.26 5.12
CA THR A 222 11.55 -3.83 6.29
C THR A 222 10.66 -3.61 7.51
N VAL A 223 9.49 -2.98 7.34
CA VAL A 223 8.51 -2.80 8.41
C VAL A 223 8.09 -4.15 8.98
N LEU A 224 7.66 -5.08 8.12
CA LEU A 224 7.16 -6.39 8.54
C LEU A 224 8.24 -7.22 9.25
N SER A 225 9.46 -7.25 8.69
CA SER A 225 10.59 -7.96 9.28
C SER A 225 10.89 -7.49 10.72
N ARG A 226 10.80 -6.18 10.99
CA ARG A 226 11.04 -5.63 12.33
C ARG A 226 9.96 -5.99 13.34
N VAL A 227 8.70 -5.95 12.91
CA VAL A 227 7.58 -6.33 13.77
C VAL A 227 7.72 -7.79 14.17
N ASP A 228 7.99 -8.68 13.21
CA ASP A 228 8.16 -10.11 13.49
C ASP A 228 9.42 -10.43 14.29
N ALA A 229 10.53 -9.69 14.07
CA ALA A 229 11.75 -9.86 14.87
C ALA A 229 11.53 -9.55 16.37
N LYS A 230 10.51 -8.76 16.73
CA LYS A 230 10.12 -8.53 18.12
C LYS A 230 9.15 -9.58 18.66
N ARG A 231 8.47 -10.33 17.80
CA ARG A 231 7.60 -11.44 18.20
C ARG A 231 8.40 -12.66 18.65
N SER A 232 9.58 -12.87 18.07
CA SER A 232 10.46 -14.02 18.37
C SER A 232 11.37 -13.83 19.59
N LYS A 233 11.23 -12.72 20.33
CA LYS A 233 11.99 -12.42 21.55
C LYS A 233 11.07 -12.44 22.77
#